data_AF-A0A379DJX3-F1
#
_entry.id   AF-A0A379DJX3-F1
#
_cell.length_a   1.000
_cell.length_b   1.000
_cell.length_c   1.000
_cell.angle_alpha   90.00
_cell.angle_beta   90.00
_cell.angle_gamma   90.00
#
_symmetry.space_group_name_H-M   'P 1'
#
loop_
_entity.id
_entity.type
_entity.pdbx_description
1 polymer ?
#
loop_
_entity_poly.entity_id
_entity_poly.type
_entity_poly.pdbx_seq_one_letter_code
_entity_poly.pdbx_strand_id
1 'polypeptide(L)'
;MPDLLPDGRREVLCVVNHPTEGALNWEAELKALKTQVVEQIDLIISDALQGIERAICSAFPHVDHQLYVVHFKRQALNAVSKRDKAQMKQELDYSRYRTYFH
;
A
#
# COMPACT_ATOMS: atom_id res chain seq x y z
N MET A 1 17.27 3.73 6.41
CA MET A 1 15.91 3.44 5.92
C MET A 1 14.99 4.16 6.89
N PRO A 2 14.31 5.23 6.45
CA PRO A 2 13.49 6.07 7.33
C PRO A 2 12.17 5.42 7.78
N ASP A 3 11.90 4.19 7.35
CA ASP A 3 10.56 3.58 7.38
C ASP A 3 10.11 3.06 8.76
N LEU A 4 10.73 3.49 9.86
CA LEU A 4 10.52 3.01 11.22
C LEU A 4 10.59 4.15 12.23
N LEU A 5 10.00 3.94 13.42
CA LEU A 5 10.21 4.80 14.59
C LEU A 5 11.73 5.04 14.79
N PRO A 6 12.15 6.15 15.43
CA PRO A 6 13.57 6.51 15.55
C PRO A 6 14.50 5.42 16.10
N ASP A 7 13.94 4.39 16.75
CA ASP A 7 14.62 3.23 17.32
C ASP A 7 14.45 1.92 16.52
N GLY A 8 13.84 1.96 15.33
CA GLY A 8 13.61 0.80 14.47
C GLY A 8 12.40 -0.06 14.86
N ARG A 9 11.57 0.35 15.82
CA ARG A 9 10.39 -0.43 16.22
C ARG A 9 9.26 -0.36 15.20
N ARG A 10 8.49 -1.45 15.17
CA ARG A 10 7.26 -1.61 14.40
C ARG A 10 6.12 -1.82 15.36
N GLU A 11 5.00 -1.16 15.10
CA GLU A 11 3.79 -1.26 15.91
C GLU A 11 2.56 -1.41 15.02
N VAL A 12 1.60 -2.20 15.49
CA VAL A 12 0.28 -2.29 14.85
C VAL A 12 -0.61 -1.23 15.47
N LEU A 13 -0.94 -0.20 14.71
CA LEU A 13 -1.75 0.93 15.20
C LEU A 13 -3.24 0.59 15.29
N CYS A 14 -3.75 -0.26 14.39
CA CYS A 14 -5.15 -0.67 14.37
C CYS A 14 -5.36 -1.98 13.63
N VAL A 15 -6.42 -2.72 14.02
CA VAL A 15 -6.99 -3.83 13.25
C VAL A 15 -8.48 -3.58 13.14
N VAL A 16 -8.98 -3.45 11.91
CA VAL A 16 -10.37 -3.12 11.65
C VAL A 16 -10.97 -4.16 10.73
N ASN A 17 -12.21 -4.57 11.01
CA ASN A 17 -12.94 -5.53 10.22
C ASN A 17 -14.21 -4.87 9.67
N HIS A 18 -14.30 -4.81 8.34
CA HIS A 18 -15.49 -4.32 7.64
C HIS A 18 -16.19 -5.48 6.93
N PRO A 19 -17.53 -5.51 6.90
CA PRO A 19 -18.27 -6.57 6.21
C PRO A 19 -18.10 -6.53 4.69
N THR A 20 -17.68 -5.38 4.14
CA THR A 20 -17.43 -5.17 2.71
C THR A 20 -16.14 -4.39 2.51
N GLU A 21 -15.45 -4.69 1.41
CA GLU A 21 -14.30 -3.91 0.97
C GLU A 21 -14.78 -2.69 0.16
N GLY A 22 -14.25 -1.50 0.42
CA GLY A 22 -14.66 -0.32 -0.33
C GLY A 22 -13.97 0.98 0.07
N ALA A 23 -13.88 1.89 -0.90
CA ALA A 23 -13.21 3.18 -0.78
C ALA A 23 -13.65 4.02 0.44
N LEU A 24 -14.94 3.97 0.78
CA LEU A 24 -15.49 4.71 1.92
C LEU A 24 -14.97 4.19 3.26
N ASN A 25 -14.80 2.86 3.38
CA ASN A 25 -14.26 2.24 4.59
C ASN A 25 -12.79 2.64 4.75
N TRP A 26 -12.00 2.60 3.66
CA TRP A 26 -10.61 3.07 3.69
C TRP A 26 -10.48 4.53 4.10
N GLU A 27 -11.32 5.40 3.55
CA GLU A 27 -11.30 6.83 3.88
C GLU A 27 -11.67 7.08 5.35
N ALA A 28 -12.64 6.35 5.88
CA ALA A 28 -13.02 6.43 7.29
C ALA A 28 -11.86 6.01 8.21
N GLU A 29 -11.20 4.89 7.92
CA GLU A 29 -10.09 4.40 8.74
C GLU A 29 -8.86 5.32 8.66
N LEU A 30 -8.53 5.82 7.47
CA LEU A 30 -7.41 6.76 7.31
C LEU A 30 -7.66 8.07 8.05
N LYS A 31 -8.90 8.56 8.08
CA LYS A 31 -9.27 9.74 8.88
C LYS A 31 -9.23 9.46 10.39
N ALA A 32 -9.66 8.26 10.82
CA ALA A 32 -9.55 7.85 12.22
C ALA A 32 -8.08 7.80 12.67
N LEU A 33 -7.20 7.21 11.86
CA LEU A 33 -5.75 7.17 12.10
C LEU A 33 -5.14 8.57 12.22
N LYS A 34 -5.52 9.50 11.31
CA LYS A 34 -5.07 10.90 11.35
C LYS A 34 -5.48 11.61 12.64
N THR A 35 -6.67 11.34 13.14
CA THR A 35 -7.23 12.07 14.28
C THR A 35 -6.74 11.51 15.63
N GLN A 36 -6.41 10.22 15.68
CA GLN A 36 -6.17 9.51 16.94
C GLN A 36 -4.71 9.15 17.20
N VAL A 37 -3.89 9.01 16.15
CA VAL A 37 -2.61 8.28 16.27
C VAL A 37 -1.44 9.02 15.67
N VAL A 38 -1.62 9.73 14.55
CA VAL A 38 -0.48 10.27 13.79
C VAL A 38 -0.74 11.69 13.28
N GLU A 39 0.12 12.63 13.64
CA GLU A 39 0.07 14.02 13.12
C GLU A 39 0.56 14.12 11.67
N GLN A 40 1.60 13.36 11.31
CA GLN A 40 2.21 13.36 9.97
C GLN A 40 2.65 11.95 9.56
N ILE A 41 2.36 11.58 8.32
CA ILE A 41 2.84 10.36 7.68
C ILE A 41 3.62 10.79 6.44
N ASP A 42 4.85 10.29 6.28
CA ASP A 42 5.69 10.60 5.13
C ASP A 42 5.48 9.62 3.96
N LEU A 43 5.19 8.35 4.26
CA LEU A 43 4.99 7.29 3.26
C LEU A 43 3.87 6.33 3.68
N ILE A 44 2.94 6.08 2.75
CA ILE A 44 1.97 4.99 2.85
C ILE A 44 2.29 3.95 1.78
N ILE A 45 2.35 2.68 2.21
CA ILE A 45 2.49 1.55 1.30
C ILE A 45 1.23 0.68 1.40
N SER A 46 0.53 0.45 0.29
CA SER A 46 -0.69 -0.35 0.27
C SER A 46 -0.74 -1.33 -0.90
N ASP A 47 -1.60 -2.34 -0.82
CA ASP A 47 -2.00 -3.11 -1.99
C ASP A 47 -2.84 -2.26 -2.95
N ALA A 48 -3.01 -2.73 -4.19
CA ALA A 48 -3.82 -2.10 -5.24
C ALA A 48 -5.33 -2.36 -5.01
N LEU A 49 -5.84 -2.01 -3.84
CA LEU A 49 -7.23 -2.20 -3.44
C LEU A 49 -8.13 -1.14 -4.07
N GLN A 50 -9.38 -1.49 -4.33
CA GLN A 50 -10.29 -0.59 -5.03
C GLN A 50 -10.55 0.68 -4.20
N GLY A 51 -10.14 1.83 -4.77
CA GLY A 51 -10.37 3.15 -4.18
C GLY A 51 -9.45 3.54 -3.03
N ILE A 52 -8.40 2.75 -2.75
CA ILE A 52 -7.41 3.06 -1.69
C ILE A 52 -6.63 4.35 -1.99
N GLU A 53 -6.21 4.55 -3.25
CA GLU A 53 -5.50 5.77 -3.67
C GLU A 53 -6.34 7.02 -3.42
N ARG A 54 -7.62 7.00 -3.80
CA ARG A 54 -8.54 8.12 -3.56
C ARG A 54 -8.72 8.41 -2.07
N ALA A 55 -8.83 7.36 -1.25
CA ALA A 55 -8.97 7.50 0.19
C ALA A 55 -7.71 8.11 0.82
N ILE A 56 -6.51 7.68 0.37
CA ILE A 56 -5.23 8.24 0.80
C ILE A 56 -5.12 9.72 0.41
N CYS A 57 -5.39 10.08 -0.85
CA CYS A 57 -5.35 11.49 -1.29
C CYS A 57 -6.30 12.39 -0.49
N SER A 58 -7.48 11.86 -0.11
CA SER A 58 -8.47 12.60 0.70
C SER A 58 -7.99 12.83 2.13
N ALA A 59 -7.42 11.81 2.77
CA ALA A 59 -7.00 11.89 4.17
C ALA A 59 -5.61 12.55 4.36
N PHE A 60 -4.68 12.27 3.45
CA PHE A 60 -3.27 12.63 3.50
C PHE A 60 -2.80 13.15 2.13
N PRO A 61 -3.18 14.37 1.71
CA PRO A 61 -2.91 14.88 0.37
C PRO A 61 -1.43 15.12 0.05
N HIS A 62 -0.55 15.09 1.04
CA HIS A 62 0.89 15.37 0.90
C HIS A 62 1.78 14.16 1.18
N VAL A 63 1.18 12.97 1.36
CA VAL A 63 1.94 11.75 1.65
C VAL A 63 2.42 11.11 0.36
N ASP A 64 3.63 10.56 0.37
CA ASP A 64 4.05 9.68 -0.71
C ASP A 64 3.26 8.38 -0.64
N HIS A 65 2.73 7.94 -1.78
CA HIS A 65 2.02 6.66 -1.87
C HIS A 65 2.75 5.70 -2.79
N GLN A 66 3.02 4.50 -2.27
CA GLN A 66 3.63 3.40 -3.01
C GLN A 66 2.74 2.16 -2.96
N LEU A 67 2.65 1.47 -4.09
CA LEU A 67 1.98 0.17 -4.13
C LEU A 67 2.94 -0.95 -3.69
N TYR A 68 2.43 -1.88 -2.89
CA TYR A 68 3.21 -3.00 -2.38
C TYR A 68 3.48 -4.03 -3.48
N VAL A 69 4.62 -3.84 -4.12
CA VAL A 69 5.08 -4.57 -5.30
C VAL A 69 5.10 -6.09 -5.11
N VAL A 70 5.39 -6.57 -3.90
CA VAL A 70 5.49 -8.02 -3.63
C VAL A 70 4.15 -8.73 -3.85
N HIS A 71 3.04 -8.13 -3.40
CA HIS A 71 1.71 -8.71 -3.61
C HIS A 71 1.35 -8.72 -5.09
N PHE A 72 1.63 -7.64 -5.81
CA PHE A 72 1.45 -7.56 -7.27
C PHE A 72 2.27 -8.63 -8.01
N LYS A 73 3.57 -8.74 -7.74
CA LYS A 73 4.46 -9.73 -8.36
C LYS A 73 3.96 -11.16 -8.14
N ARG A 74 3.51 -11.47 -6.93
CA ARG A 74 2.96 -12.79 -6.60
C ARG A 74 1.68 -13.08 -7.37
N GLN A 75 0.78 -12.11 -7.49
CA GLN A 75 -0.45 -12.27 -8.25
C GLN A 75 -0.17 -12.46 -9.74
N ALA A 76 0.72 -11.65 -10.33
CA ALA A 76 1.14 -11.77 -11.73
C ALA A 76 1.75 -13.15 -12.03
N LEU A 77 2.63 -13.67 -11.16
CA LEU A 77 3.23 -15.00 -11.32
C LEU A 77 2.24 -16.16 -11.14
N ASN A 78 1.12 -15.94 -10.46
CA ASN A 78 0.05 -16.94 -10.31
C ASN A 78 -0.92 -16.93 -11.49
N ALA A 79 -1.04 -15.81 -12.21
CA ALA A 79 -1.91 -15.68 -13.37
C ALA A 79 -1.33 -16.32 -14.65
N VAL A 80 -0.01 -16.57 -14.70
CA VAL A 80 0.67 -17.13 -15.87
C VAL A 80 0.89 -18.65 -15.77
N SER A 81 0.99 -19.29 -16.94
CA SER A 81 1.28 -20.72 -17.05
C SER A 81 2.65 -21.05 -16.44
N LYS A 82 2.85 -22.30 -15.98
CA LYS A 82 4.15 -22.75 -15.43
C LYS A 82 5.31 -22.53 -16.41
N ARG A 83 5.06 -22.62 -17.72
CA ARG A 83 6.05 -22.43 -18.77
C ARG A 83 6.55 -20.98 -18.81
N ASP A 84 5.65 -20.02 -18.60
CA ASP A 84 5.93 -18.59 -18.78
C ASP A 84 6.38 -17.90 -17.48
N LYS A 85 6.27 -18.59 -16.32
CA LYS A 85 6.65 -18.04 -15.00
C LYS A 85 8.10 -17.54 -14.95
N ALA A 86 9.04 -18.24 -15.60
CA ALA A 86 10.45 -17.85 -15.58
C ALA A 86 10.69 -16.51 -16.31
N GLN A 87 10.12 -16.37 -17.52
CA GLN A 87 10.18 -15.13 -18.27
C GLN A 87 9.47 -13.99 -17.53
N MET A 88 8.23 -14.23 -17.05
CA MET A 88 7.47 -13.24 -16.29
C MET A 88 8.25 -12.77 -15.05
N LYS A 89 8.88 -13.68 -14.30
CA LYS A 89 9.70 -13.29 -13.13
C LYS A 89 10.83 -12.36 -13.52
N GLN A 90 11.55 -12.67 -14.60
CA GLN A 90 12.64 -11.85 -15.09
C GLN A 90 12.15 -10.42 -15.42
N GLU A 91 11.05 -10.28 -16.15
CA GLU A 91 10.46 -8.98 -16.49
C GLU A 91 10.06 -8.18 -15.22
N LEU A 92 9.43 -8.85 -14.24
CA LEU A 92 9.02 -8.22 -13.00
C LEU A 92 10.21 -7.79 -12.12
N ASP A 93 11.37 -8.43 -12.25
CA ASP A 93 12.57 -8.07 -11.49
C ASP A 93 13.29 -6.85 -12.07
N TYR A 94 13.12 -6.56 -13.37
CA TYR A 94 13.62 -5.35 -14.01
C TYR A 94 12.69 -4.14 -13.90
N SER A 95 11.41 -4.34 -13.57
CA SER A 95 10.46 -3.24 -13.44
C SER A 95 10.67 -2.44 -12.14
N ARG A 96 10.96 -1.14 -12.28
CA ARG A 96 10.83 -0.18 -11.19
C ARG A 96 9.37 0.23 -11.10
N TYR A 97 8.65 -0.30 -10.11
CA TYR A 97 7.27 0.11 -9.84
C TYR A 97 7.28 1.52 -9.27
N ARG A 98 6.46 2.39 -9.85
CA ARG A 98 6.51 3.84 -9.71
C ARG A 98 5.85 4.28 -8.40
N THR A 99 6.56 5.11 -7.62
CA THR A 99 5.98 5.93 -6.54
C THR A 99 5.10 7.00 -7.16
N TYR A 100 3.88 7.16 -6.67
CA TYR A 100 3.06 8.31 -7.00
C TYR A 100 3.48 9.46 -6.08
N PHE A 101 4.04 10.51 -6.68
CA PHE A 101 4.26 11.80 -6.02
C PHE A 101 3.05 12.67 -6.34
N HIS A 102 2.39 13.19 -5.32
CA HIS A 102 1.30 14.15 -5.44
C HIS A 102 1.82 15.59 -5.41
#